data_AF-A0A1Z5JEF8-F1
#
_entry.id   AF-A0A1Z5JEF8-F1
#
_cell.length_a   1.000
_cell.length_b   1.000
_cell.length_c   1.000
_cell.angle_alpha   90.00
_cell.angle_beta   90.00
_cell.angle_gamma   90.00
#
_symmetry.space_group_name_H-M   'P 1'
#
loop_
_entity.id
_entity.type
_entity.pdbx_description
1 polymer ?
#
loop_
_entity_poly.entity_id
_entity_poly.type
_entity_poly.pdbx_seq_one_letter_code
_entity_poly.pdbx_strand_id
1 'polypeptide(L)'
;MDSLDIEEKGDEYAKFLRTVLQPNLDAALQKEREVQQEIQDYEELIGNLRAGIPSHLSVDLGYKKIHCNATVEANQHVFVNVGMGFHVEFEVGEAIEFCEQRVRFFRSQVLPKRTKDSDTIRQHIRESEMILDAIASGIK
;
A
#
# COMPACT_ATOMS: atom_id res chain seq x y z
N MET A 1 -25.64 16.01 35.79
CA MET A 1 -24.83 14.98 35.12
C MET A 1 -23.69 14.70 36.07
N ASP A 2 -23.71 13.56 36.75
CA ASP A 2 -22.78 13.25 37.82
C ASP A 2 -21.36 13.11 37.28
N SER A 3 -20.35 13.57 38.02
CA SER A 3 -18.93 13.50 37.63
C SER A 3 -18.46 12.08 37.30
N LEU A 4 -19.10 11.08 37.93
CA LEU A 4 -18.88 9.65 37.69
C LEU A 4 -19.29 9.21 36.27
N ASP A 5 -20.35 9.79 35.71
CA ASP A 5 -20.84 9.47 34.35
C ASP A 5 -19.89 10.04 33.27
N ILE A 6 -19.24 11.17 33.57
CA ILE A 6 -18.26 11.79 32.67
C ILE A 6 -16.94 10.99 32.65
N GLU A 7 -16.50 10.47 33.79
CA GLU A 7 -15.28 9.66 33.91
C GLU A 7 -15.45 8.30 33.21
N GLU A 8 -16.59 7.62 33.41
CA GLU A 8 -16.90 6.36 32.73
C GLU A 8 -16.95 6.52 31.19
N LYS A 9 -17.51 7.63 30.70
CA LYS A 9 -17.51 7.96 29.27
C LYS A 9 -16.10 8.25 28.73
N GLY A 10 -15.25 8.87 29.53
CA GLY A 10 -13.83 9.08 29.20
C GLY A 10 -13.09 7.76 28.99
N ASP A 11 -13.29 6.80 29.90
CA ASP A 11 -12.69 5.47 29.82
C ASP A 11 -13.19 4.65 28.62
N GLU A 12 -14.50 4.71 28.32
CA GLU A 12 -15.06 4.10 27.12
C GLU A 12 -14.43 4.66 25.83
N TYR A 13 -14.27 5.98 25.76
CA TYR A 13 -13.63 6.63 24.62
C TYR A 13 -12.14 6.30 24.50
N ALA A 14 -11.40 6.30 25.61
CA ALA A 14 -9.99 5.89 25.63
C ALA A 14 -9.83 4.43 25.17
N LYS A 15 -10.73 3.54 25.60
CA LYS A 15 -10.76 2.15 25.14
C LYS A 15 -11.08 2.05 23.65
N PHE A 16 -12.03 2.83 23.14
CA PHE A 16 -12.38 2.86 21.72
C PHE A 16 -11.20 3.34 20.85
N LEU A 17 -10.50 4.40 21.25
CA LEU A 17 -9.31 4.88 20.55
C LEU A 17 -8.26 3.77 20.38
N ARG A 18 -7.96 3.06 21.48
CA ARG A 18 -6.95 2.01 21.48
C ARG A 18 -7.36 0.75 20.72
N THR A 19 -8.63 0.35 20.84
CA THR A 19 -9.09 -0.95 20.32
C THR A 19 -9.65 -0.90 18.92
N VAL A 20 -10.02 0.29 18.42
CA VAL A 20 -10.67 0.46 17.12
C VAL A 20 -9.91 1.47 16.26
N LEU A 21 -9.79 2.73 16.71
CA LEU A 21 -9.26 3.78 15.83
C LEU A 21 -7.77 3.59 15.51
N GLN A 22 -6.94 3.23 16.50
CA GLN A 22 -5.51 2.95 16.28
C GLN A 22 -5.29 1.76 15.31
N PRO A 23 -5.90 0.58 15.52
CA PRO A 23 -5.82 -0.52 14.54
C PRO A 23 -6.35 -0.15 13.16
N ASN A 24 -7.41 0.66 13.08
CA ASN A 24 -7.94 1.14 11.80
C ASN A 24 -6.96 2.06 11.08
N LEU A 25 -6.25 2.93 11.82
CA LEU A 25 -5.20 3.78 11.27
C LEU A 25 -4.05 2.91 10.75
N ASP A 26 -3.60 1.93 11.52
CA ASP A 26 -2.53 1.01 11.09
C ASP A 26 -2.89 0.27 9.81
N ALA A 27 -4.13 -0.23 9.72
CA ALA A 27 -4.63 -0.89 8.52
C ALA A 27 -4.74 0.06 7.32
N ALA A 28 -5.14 1.32 7.53
CA ALA A 28 -5.21 2.33 6.48
C ALA A 28 -3.81 2.70 5.97
N LEU A 29 -2.86 2.91 6.87
CA LEU A 29 -1.46 3.18 6.54
C LEU A 29 -0.80 1.99 5.84
N GLN A 30 -1.16 0.76 6.22
CA GLN A 30 -0.65 -0.43 5.55
C GLN A 30 -1.11 -0.49 4.09
N LYS A 31 -2.39 -0.22 3.80
CA LYS A 31 -2.90 -0.14 2.43
C LYS A 31 -2.24 0.98 1.62
N GLU A 32 -1.91 2.10 2.25
CA GLU A 32 -1.17 3.18 1.61
C GLU A 32 0.24 2.73 1.23
N ARG A 33 0.96 2.07 2.15
CA ARG A 33 2.29 1.50 1.90
C ARG A 33 2.29 0.45 0.81
N GLU A 34 1.29 -0.42 0.77
CA GLU A 34 1.16 -1.44 -0.28
C GLU A 34 1.07 -0.82 -1.67
N VAL A 35 0.27 0.24 -1.83
CA VAL A 35 0.15 0.95 -3.11
C VAL A 35 1.45 1.66 -3.48
N GLN A 36 2.15 2.24 -2.50
CA GLN A 36 3.46 2.86 -2.72
C GLN A 36 4.52 1.84 -3.15
N GLN A 37 4.53 0.66 -2.52
CA GLN A 37 5.43 -0.43 -2.90
C GLN A 37 5.11 -0.92 -4.31
N GLU A 38 3.83 -1.13 -4.63
CA GLU A 38 3.42 -1.57 -5.97
C GLU A 38 3.85 -0.56 -7.05
N ILE A 39 3.75 0.75 -6.77
CA ILE A 39 4.29 1.79 -7.67
C ILE A 39 5.80 1.61 -7.88
N GLN A 40 6.57 1.41 -6.80
CA GLN A 40 8.03 1.24 -6.88
C GLN A 40 8.40 0.00 -7.68
N ASP A 41 7.72 -1.13 -7.43
CA ASP A 41 7.94 -2.39 -8.14
C ASP A 41 7.70 -2.23 -9.64
N TYR A 42 6.64 -1.50 -10.04
CA TYR A 42 6.39 -1.19 -11.45
C TYR A 42 7.45 -0.27 -12.06
N GLU A 43 7.94 0.73 -11.33
CA GLU A 43 9.00 1.63 -11.81
C GLU A 43 10.32 0.89 -12.00
N GLU A 44 10.67 -0.02 -11.07
CA GLU A 44 11.83 -0.90 -11.20
C GLU A 44 11.67 -1.83 -12.42
N LEU A 45 10.49 -2.44 -12.59
CA LEU A 45 10.21 -3.30 -13.73
C LEU A 45 10.35 -2.55 -15.07
N ILE A 46 9.82 -1.33 -15.17
CA ILE A 46 9.99 -0.48 -16.36
C ILE A 46 11.48 -0.20 -16.60
N GLY A 47 12.26 0.10 -15.55
CA GLY A 47 13.70 0.30 -15.64
C GLY A 47 14.42 -0.93 -16.20
N ASN A 48 14.08 -2.12 -15.69
CA ASN A 48 14.64 -3.39 -16.14
C ASN A 48 14.27 -3.71 -17.60
N LEU A 49 13.01 -3.48 -17.99
CA LEU A 49 12.56 -3.68 -19.37
C LEU A 49 13.28 -2.74 -20.35
N ARG A 50 13.50 -1.48 -19.96
CA ARG A 50 14.24 -0.50 -20.79
C ARG A 50 15.74 -0.80 -20.89
N ALA A 51 16.33 -1.35 -19.82
CA ALA A 51 17.74 -1.79 -19.84
C ALA A 51 17.96 -2.99 -20.77
N GLY A 52 16.88 -3.70 -21.11
CA GLY A 52 16.90 -4.89 -21.95
C GLY A 52 17.02 -6.17 -21.13
N ILE A 53 16.46 -7.26 -21.68
CA ILE A 53 16.49 -8.57 -21.04
C ILE A 53 17.84 -9.25 -21.38
N PRO A 54 18.65 -9.63 -20.38
CA PRO A 54 19.90 -10.33 -20.63
C PRO A 54 19.64 -11.70 -21.26
N SER A 55 20.50 -12.11 -22.21
CA SER A 55 20.36 -13.41 -22.90
C SER A 55 20.62 -14.60 -21.99
N HIS A 56 21.35 -14.40 -20.88
CA HIS A 56 21.62 -15.43 -19.88
C HIS A 56 21.27 -14.87 -18.51
N LEU A 57 20.42 -15.57 -17.78
CA LEU A 57 19.92 -15.13 -16.49
C LEU A 57 19.79 -16.31 -15.51
N SER A 58 20.05 -16.04 -14.23
CA SER A 58 19.85 -17.00 -13.16
C SER A 58 18.50 -16.73 -12.51
N VAL A 59 17.54 -17.64 -12.70
CA VAL A 59 16.19 -17.55 -12.13
C VAL A 59 16.16 -18.24 -10.77
N ASP A 60 15.65 -17.57 -9.76
CA ASP A 60 15.31 -18.19 -8.49
C ASP A 60 14.03 -19.03 -8.63
N LEU A 61 14.15 -20.34 -8.43
CA LEU A 61 13.04 -21.30 -8.46
C LEU A 61 12.48 -21.58 -7.06
N GLY A 62 13.12 -21.10 -5.99
CA GLY A 62 12.66 -21.39 -4.63
C GLY A 62 13.49 -20.78 -3.51
N TYR A 63 12.82 -19.90 -2.75
CA TYR A 63 13.29 -19.34 -1.47
C TYR A 63 14.75 -18.82 -1.49
N LYS A 64 15.22 -18.27 -2.62
CA LYS A 64 16.60 -17.79 -2.83
C LYS A 64 17.67 -18.85 -2.66
N LYS A 65 17.29 -20.14 -2.57
CA LYS A 65 18.20 -21.27 -2.34
C LYS A 65 18.41 -22.12 -3.59
N ILE A 66 17.46 -22.09 -4.53
CA ILE A 66 17.49 -22.90 -5.73
C ILE A 66 17.48 -21.98 -6.93
N HIS A 67 18.57 -21.97 -7.69
CA HIS A 67 18.74 -21.12 -8.86
C HIS A 67 18.90 -21.97 -10.12
N CYS A 68 18.35 -21.51 -11.24
CA CYS A 68 18.44 -22.17 -12.54
C CYS A 68 18.92 -21.18 -13.60
N ASN A 69 19.92 -21.58 -14.37
CA ASN A 69 20.39 -20.78 -15.50
C ASN A 69 19.43 -20.96 -16.67
N ALA A 70 18.86 -19.86 -17.13
CA ALA A 70 18.01 -19.78 -18.31
C ALA A 70 18.70 -18.96 -19.40
N THR A 71 18.54 -19.41 -20.63
CA THR A 71 18.89 -18.65 -21.83
C THR A 71 17.61 -18.13 -22.43
N VAL A 72 17.55 -16.82 -22.64
CA VAL A 72 16.44 -16.15 -23.30
C VAL A 72 16.89 -15.83 -24.71
N GLU A 73 16.17 -16.34 -25.70
CA GLU A 73 16.38 -15.93 -27.10
C GLU A 73 16.04 -14.44 -27.25
N ALA A 74 16.30 -13.83 -28.41
CA ALA A 74 16.05 -12.40 -28.62
C ALA A 74 14.54 -12.07 -28.49
N ASN A 75 14.07 -11.94 -27.26
CA ASN A 75 12.67 -11.88 -26.91
C ASN A 75 12.24 -10.43 -26.88
N GLN A 76 11.55 -10.03 -27.94
CA GLN A 76 10.79 -8.80 -27.98
C GLN A 76 9.46 -8.90 -27.21
N HIS A 77 9.14 -10.05 -26.62
CA HIS A 77 7.84 -10.33 -26.01
C HIS A 77 7.95 -10.76 -24.54
N VAL A 78 6.97 -10.35 -23.74
CA VAL A 78 6.82 -10.69 -22.32
C VAL A 78 5.37 -11.03 -22.01
N PHE A 79 5.14 -11.97 -21.10
CA PHE A 79 3.80 -12.28 -20.61
C PHE A 79 3.44 -11.38 -19.45
N VAL A 80 2.38 -10.59 -19.62
CA VAL A 80 1.87 -9.68 -18.59
C VAL A 80 0.57 -10.23 -18.02
N ASN A 81 0.49 -10.30 -16.68
CA ASN A 81 -0.74 -10.63 -15.99
C ASN A 81 -1.69 -9.41 -16.02
N VAL A 82 -2.82 -9.54 -16.69
CA VAL A 82 -3.83 -8.48 -16.83
C VAL A 82 -4.99 -8.63 -15.82
N GLY A 83 -4.94 -9.66 -14.98
CA GLY A 83 -5.92 -9.96 -13.94
C GLY A 83 -6.82 -11.15 -14.25
N MET A 84 -7.62 -11.55 -13.26
CA MET A 84 -8.57 -12.68 -13.35
C MET A 84 -7.95 -14.01 -13.83
N GLY A 85 -6.65 -14.19 -13.64
CA GLY A 85 -5.92 -15.38 -14.09
C GLY A 85 -5.48 -15.35 -15.55
N PHE A 86 -5.71 -14.26 -16.28
CA PHE A 86 -5.30 -14.12 -17.67
C PHE A 86 -3.92 -13.48 -17.80
N HIS A 87 -3.15 -14.03 -18.73
CA HIS A 87 -1.86 -13.51 -19.15
C HIS A 87 -1.93 -13.22 -20.64
N VAL A 88 -1.35 -12.10 -21.06
CA VAL A 88 -1.30 -11.71 -22.46
C VAL A 88 0.16 -11.51 -22.85
N GLU A 89 0.50 -11.96 -24.04
CA GLU A 89 1.81 -11.74 -24.65
C GLU A 89 1.86 -10.31 -25.22
N PHE A 90 2.80 -9.51 -24.72
CA PHE A 90 2.99 -8.11 -25.09
C PHE A 90 4.36 -7.96 -25.73
N GLU A 91 4.49 -7.06 -26.69
CA GLU A 91 5.82 -6.53 -27.01
C GLU A 91 6.39 -5.76 -25.80
N VAL A 92 7.72 -5.73 -25.65
CA VAL A 92 8.37 -5.01 -24.53
C VAL A 92 7.94 -3.54 -24.46
N GLY A 93 7.75 -2.89 -25.61
CA GLY A 93 7.25 -1.51 -25.69
C GLY A 93 5.83 -1.39 -25.12
N GLU A 94 4.92 -2.27 -25.53
CA GLU A 94 3.55 -2.31 -25.03
C GLU A 94 3.50 -2.61 -23.52
N ALA A 95 4.39 -3.48 -23.04
CA ALA A 95 4.47 -3.82 -21.62
C ALA A 95 4.93 -2.63 -20.77
N ILE A 96 5.89 -1.83 -21.29
CA ILE A 96 6.31 -0.58 -20.66
C ILE A 96 5.14 0.40 -20.61
N GLU A 97 4.43 0.61 -21.72
CA GLU A 97 3.28 1.52 -21.76
C GLU A 97 2.18 1.09 -20.79
N PHE A 98 1.90 -0.21 -20.70
CA PHE A 98 0.95 -0.77 -19.75
C PHE A 98 1.35 -0.48 -18.30
N CYS A 99 2.61 -0.71 -17.94
CA CYS A 99 3.13 -0.43 -16.60
C CYS A 99 3.05 1.07 -16.28
N GLU A 100 3.38 1.95 -17.23
CA GLU A 100 3.29 3.39 -17.05
C GLU A 100 1.83 3.86 -16.83
N GLN A 101 0.88 3.31 -17.58
CA GLN A 101 -0.54 3.57 -17.36
C GLN A 101 -0.99 3.10 -15.98
N ARG A 102 -0.49 1.94 -15.53
CA ARG A 102 -0.78 1.40 -14.20
C ARG A 102 -0.24 2.29 -13.08
N VAL A 103 1.01 2.73 -13.18
CA VAL A 103 1.64 3.69 -12.26
C VAL A 103 0.85 5.01 -12.23
N ARG A 104 0.45 5.52 -13.40
CA ARG A 104 -0.37 6.73 -13.50
C ARG A 104 -1.71 6.56 -12.78
N PHE A 105 -2.38 5.43 -12.95
CA PHE A 105 -3.63 5.12 -12.26
C PHE A 105 -3.43 5.09 -10.74
N PHE A 106 -2.38 4.43 -10.24
CA PHE A 106 -2.11 4.38 -8.81
C PHE A 106 -1.82 5.76 -8.22
N ARG A 107 -0.96 6.55 -8.88
CA ARG A 107 -0.62 7.91 -8.43
C ARG A 107 -1.80 8.87 -8.46
N SER A 108 -2.62 8.83 -9.52
CA SER A 108 -3.71 9.80 -9.71
C SER A 108 -5.00 9.43 -8.98
N GLN A 109 -5.29 8.14 -8.79
CA GLN A 109 -6.59 7.70 -8.30
C GLN A 109 -6.54 6.91 -7.01
N VAL A 110 -5.59 6.00 -6.84
CA VAL A 110 -5.60 5.06 -5.70
C VAL A 110 -4.90 5.67 -4.50
N LEU A 111 -3.66 6.12 -4.67
CA LEU A 111 -2.86 6.67 -3.58
C LEU A 111 -3.54 7.86 -2.90
N PRO A 112 -4.09 8.87 -3.62
CA PRO A 112 -4.75 10.01 -2.96
C PRO A 112 -5.96 9.60 -2.13
N LYS A 113 -6.71 8.56 -2.56
CA LYS A 113 -7.84 8.04 -1.77
C LYS A 113 -7.34 7.37 -0.50
N ARG A 114 -6.28 6.56 -0.57
CA ARG A 114 -5.69 5.88 0.59
C ARG A 114 -5.09 6.86 1.60
N THR A 115 -4.37 7.88 1.11
CA THR A 115 -3.84 8.95 1.97
C THR A 115 -4.96 9.76 2.62
N LYS A 116 -6.04 10.08 1.88
CA LYS A 116 -7.20 10.75 2.47
C LYS A 116 -7.87 9.91 3.56
N ASP A 117 -8.01 8.61 3.35
CA ASP A 117 -8.58 7.69 4.34
C ASP A 117 -7.72 7.68 5.63
N SER A 118 -6.39 7.55 5.49
CA SER A 118 -5.46 7.53 6.64
C SER A 118 -5.43 8.88 7.37
N ASP A 119 -5.45 10.00 6.63
CA ASP A 119 -5.51 11.35 7.20
C ASP A 119 -6.80 11.61 7.98
N THR A 120 -7.95 11.15 7.46
CA THR A 120 -9.24 11.31 8.13
C THR A 120 -9.27 10.56 9.46
N ILE A 121 -8.77 9.33 9.49
CA ILE A 121 -8.68 8.54 10.74
C ILE A 121 -7.72 9.21 11.72
N ARG A 122 -6.58 9.71 11.25
CA ARG A 122 -5.61 10.44 12.08
C ARG A 122 -6.21 11.70 12.69
N GLN A 123 -7.02 12.42 11.91
CA GLN A 123 -7.75 13.59 12.40
C GLN A 123 -8.73 13.21 13.52
N HIS A 124 -9.55 12.17 13.31
CA HIS A 124 -10.50 11.71 14.34
C HIS A 124 -9.81 11.27 15.64
N ILE A 125 -8.64 10.61 15.55
CA ILE A 125 -7.84 10.25 16.72
C ILE A 125 -7.41 11.50 17.47
N ARG A 126 -6.83 12.48 16.77
CA ARG A 126 -6.34 13.72 17.37
C ARG A 126 -7.45 14.52 18.04
N GLU A 127 -8.60 14.65 17.38
CA GLU A 127 -9.77 15.34 17.95
C GLU A 127 -10.27 14.63 19.22
N SER A 128 -10.29 13.29 19.21
CA SER A 128 -10.70 12.49 20.36
C SER A 128 -9.71 12.62 21.53
N GLU A 129 -8.41 12.61 21.27
CA GLU A 129 -7.36 12.83 22.28
C GLU A 129 -7.51 14.23 22.93
N MET A 130 -7.74 15.28 22.13
CA MET A 130 -7.96 16.62 22.64
C MET A 130 -9.21 16.71 23.55
N ILE A 131 -10.29 16.00 23.21
CA ILE A 131 -11.50 15.95 24.04
C ILE A 131 -11.22 15.24 25.36
N LEU A 132 -10.50 14.12 25.34
CA LEU A 132 -10.13 13.39 26.56
C LEU A 132 -9.24 14.25 27.48
N ASP A 133 -8.27 14.98 26.93
CA ASP A 133 -7.42 15.88 27.70
C ASP A 133 -8.22 17.04 28.33
N ALA A 134 -9.20 17.58 27.59
CA ALA A 134 -10.08 18.62 28.10
C ALA A 134 -10.99 18.11 29.24
N ILE A 135 -11.50 16.89 29.13
CA ILE A 135 -12.28 16.23 30.19
C ILE A 135 -11.40 16.00 31.42
N ALA A 136 -10.20 15.43 31.25
CA ALA A 136 -9.26 15.18 32.34
C ALA A 136 -8.81 16.48 33.05
N SER A 137 -8.68 17.58 32.30
CA SER A 137 -8.28 18.89 32.84
C SER A 137 -9.42 19.64 33.51
N GLY A 138 -10.67 19.42 33.09
CA GLY A 138 -11.88 20.03 33.67
C GLY A 138 -12.41 19.33 34.92
N ILE A 139 -11.94 18.12 35.22
CA ILE A 139 -12.27 17.34 36.43
C ILE A 139 -11.38 17.76 37.64
N LYS A 140 -10.33 18.57 37.43
CA LYS A 140 -9.45 19.09 38.49
C LYS A 140 -10.02 20.30 39.23
#